data_AF-U3G7N7-F1
#
_entry.id   AF-U3G7N7-F1
#
_cell.length_a   1.000
_cell.length_b   1.000
_cell.length_c   1.000
_cell.angle_alpha   90.00
_cell.angle_beta   90.00
_cell.angle_gamma   90.00
#
_symmetry.space_group_name_H-M   'P 1'
#
loop_
_entity.id
_entity.type
_entity.pdbx_description
1 polymer ?
#
loop_
_entity_poly.entity_id
_entity_poly.type
_entity_poly.pdbx_seq_one_letter_code
_entity_poly.pdbx_strand_id
1 'polypeptide(L)'
;MSIQEQAAALVAAVDPAAVAALIAEFPEAEKVGIRANWQSLDPHLGHRVPKAPADRAEYLALKIEQYEAELQRDIATYTRYREQGLAALSAYDVCISSGNNPLGALRTALRLKDAHISYDLSILVKLTLELEDVKTELAEAEPPQLALF
;
A
#
# COMPACT_ATOMS: atom_id res chain seq x y z
N MET A 1 28.49 23.39 0.41
CA MET A 1 27.44 22.80 -0.43
C MET A 1 26.34 22.31 0.50
N SER A 2 25.12 22.83 0.35
CA SER A 2 23.96 22.36 1.09
C SER A 2 23.55 20.96 0.62
N ILE A 3 22.73 20.26 1.42
CA ILE A 3 22.20 18.95 1.03
C ILE A 3 21.34 19.05 -0.24
N GLN A 4 20.63 20.16 -0.44
CA GLN A 4 19.84 20.43 -1.65
C GLN A 4 20.73 20.60 -2.88
N GLU A 5 21.80 21.40 -2.77
CA GLU A 5 22.77 21.60 -3.86
C GLU A 5 23.46 20.28 -4.23
N GLN A 6 23.84 19.49 -3.22
CA GLN A 6 24.45 18.18 -3.41
C GLN A 6 23.50 17.21 -4.12
N ALA A 7 22.25 17.12 -3.66
CA ALA A 7 21.25 16.25 -4.26
C ALA A 7 20.99 16.65 -5.73
N ALA A 8 20.86 17.95 -6.01
CA ALA A 8 20.67 18.46 -7.36
C ALA A 8 21.85 18.09 -8.27
N ALA A 9 23.09 18.24 -7.79
CA ALA A 9 24.29 17.86 -8.55
C ALA A 9 24.34 16.35 -8.83
N LEU A 10 24.01 15.52 -7.83
CA LEU A 10 23.96 14.07 -7.99
C LEU A 10 22.88 13.65 -8.99
N VAL A 11 21.67 14.22 -8.92
CA VAL A 11 20.57 13.93 -9.84
C VAL A 11 20.93 14.37 -11.27
N ALA A 12 21.51 15.55 -11.44
CA ALA A 12 21.93 16.07 -12.75
C ALA A 12 23.02 15.22 -13.42
N ALA A 13 23.80 14.48 -12.64
CA ALA A 13 24.85 13.59 -13.14
C ALA A 13 24.33 12.21 -13.59
N VAL A 14 23.06 11.86 -13.32
CA VAL A 14 22.48 10.58 -13.73
C VAL A 14 22.01 10.63 -15.18
N ASP A 15 22.37 9.60 -15.95
CA ASP A 15 21.87 9.39 -17.31
C ASP A 15 20.33 9.20 -17.33
N PRO A 16 19.56 10.04 -18.04
CA PRO A 16 18.12 9.86 -18.19
C PRO A 16 17.71 8.48 -18.73
N ALA A 17 18.53 7.86 -19.58
CA ALA A 17 18.23 6.52 -20.11
C ALA A 17 18.29 5.46 -19.00
N ALA A 18 19.19 5.60 -18.03
CA ALA A 18 19.26 4.72 -16.87
C ALA A 18 18.04 4.88 -15.94
N VAL A 19 17.50 6.10 -15.82
CA VAL A 19 16.26 6.37 -15.08
C VAL A 19 15.07 5.69 -15.77
N ALA A 20 14.94 5.85 -17.08
CA ALA A 20 13.87 5.23 -17.86
C ALA A 20 13.95 3.69 -17.83
N ALA A 21 15.15 3.13 -17.98
CA ALA A 21 15.38 1.69 -17.88
C ALA A 21 14.99 1.15 -16.50
N LEU A 22 15.34 1.85 -15.43
CA LEU A 22 14.94 1.48 -14.08
C LEU A 22 13.42 1.51 -13.92
N ILE A 23 12.74 2.57 -14.35
CA ILE A 23 11.27 2.68 -14.24
C ILE A 23 10.58 1.55 -15.02
N ALA A 24 11.13 1.14 -16.15
CA ALA A 24 10.58 0.04 -16.96
C ALA A 24 10.67 -1.34 -16.26
N GLU A 25 11.55 -1.52 -15.26
CA GLU A 25 11.57 -2.72 -14.42
C GLU A 25 10.32 -2.82 -13.52
N PHE A 26 9.62 -1.71 -13.29
CA PHE A 26 8.48 -1.63 -12.37
C PHE A 26 7.16 -1.50 -13.14
N PRO A 27 6.19 -2.39 -12.87
CA PRO A 27 4.91 -2.40 -13.56
C PRO A 27 4.06 -1.17 -13.20
N GLU A 28 2.95 -0.98 -13.92
CA GLU A 28 1.92 -0.02 -13.51
C GLU A 28 1.24 -0.47 -12.20
N ALA A 29 0.72 0.48 -11.43
CA ALA A 29 0.15 0.21 -10.12
C ALA A 29 -1.00 -0.82 -10.20
N GLU A 30 -1.79 -0.75 -11.27
CA GLU A 30 -2.91 -1.64 -11.58
C GLU A 30 -2.47 -3.08 -11.85
N LYS A 31 -1.18 -3.31 -12.12
CA LYS A 31 -0.59 -4.63 -12.35
C LYS A 31 0.06 -5.20 -11.09
N VAL A 32 0.14 -4.43 -10.01
CA VAL A 32 0.60 -4.93 -8.70
C VAL A 32 -0.51 -5.78 -8.11
N GLY A 33 -0.21 -7.06 -7.87
CA GLY A 33 -1.16 -8.03 -7.32
C GLY A 33 -1.04 -8.24 -5.81
N ILE A 34 -1.98 -8.99 -5.25
CA ILE A 34 -1.88 -9.51 -3.88
C ILE A 34 -0.68 -10.44 -3.73
N ARG A 35 -0.20 -10.59 -2.49
CA ARG A 35 0.93 -11.47 -2.16
C ARG A 35 0.51 -12.94 -2.26
N ALA A 36 1.42 -13.79 -2.73
CA ALA A 36 1.17 -15.24 -2.81
C ALA A 36 0.85 -15.87 -1.44
N ASN A 37 1.40 -15.31 -0.36
CA ASN A 37 1.21 -15.79 1.00
C ASN A 37 0.15 -14.99 1.79
N TRP A 38 -0.77 -14.29 1.11
CA TRP A 38 -1.73 -13.39 1.77
C TRP A 38 -2.50 -14.05 2.93
N GLN A 39 -2.82 -15.34 2.84
CA GLN A 39 -3.55 -16.08 3.88
C GLN A 39 -2.80 -16.08 5.22
N SER A 40 -1.46 -16.04 5.20
CA SER A 40 -0.60 -16.03 6.39
C SER A 40 -0.51 -14.67 7.08
N LEU A 41 -0.98 -13.60 6.45
CA LEU A 41 -0.94 -12.26 7.03
C LEU A 41 -2.01 -12.12 8.12
N ASP A 42 -1.65 -11.57 9.26
CA ASP A 42 -2.61 -11.25 10.33
C ASP A 42 -3.03 -9.78 10.20
N PRO A 43 -4.25 -9.48 9.71
CA PRO A 43 -4.71 -8.11 9.58
C PRO A 43 -4.96 -7.45 10.93
N HIS A 44 -4.95 -8.18 12.04
CA HIS A 44 -5.20 -7.68 13.40
C HIS A 44 -3.95 -7.60 14.26
N LEU A 45 -2.76 -7.85 13.71
CA LEU A 45 -1.52 -7.85 14.47
C LEU A 45 -1.41 -6.59 15.34
N GLY A 46 -1.35 -6.77 16.67
CA GLY A 46 -1.27 -5.68 17.64
C GLY A 46 -2.60 -5.02 18.04
N HIS A 47 -3.75 -5.50 17.53
CA HIS A 47 -5.08 -4.97 17.82
C HIS A 47 -5.99 -6.02 18.44
N ARG A 48 -6.83 -5.59 19.38
CA ARG A 48 -7.89 -6.45 19.93
C ARG A 48 -9.13 -6.39 19.04
N VAL A 49 -9.52 -7.53 18.49
CA VAL A 49 -10.77 -7.66 17.71
C VAL A 49 -11.98 -7.74 18.65
N PRO A 50 -13.06 -6.97 18.41
CA PRO A 50 -14.30 -7.11 19.17
C PRO A 50 -14.91 -8.51 19.04
N LYS A 51 -15.53 -9.01 20.11
CA LYS A 51 -16.18 -10.34 20.13
C LYS A 51 -17.63 -10.30 19.68
N ALA A 52 -18.34 -9.22 19.97
CA ALA A 52 -19.74 -9.08 19.57
C ALA A 52 -19.82 -8.93 18.05
N PRO A 53 -20.66 -9.70 17.33
CA PRO A 53 -20.69 -9.68 15.87
C PRO A 53 -20.95 -8.28 15.28
N ALA A 54 -21.86 -7.49 15.87
CA ALA A 54 -22.14 -6.13 15.42
C ALA A 54 -20.91 -5.21 15.56
N ASP A 55 -20.31 -5.15 16.75
CA ASP A 55 -19.09 -4.36 17.00
C ASP A 55 -17.91 -4.82 16.13
N ARG A 56 -17.81 -6.13 15.87
CA ARG A 56 -16.79 -6.71 15.00
C ARG A 56 -17.00 -6.27 13.55
N ALA A 57 -18.24 -6.26 13.05
CA ALA A 57 -18.55 -5.78 11.71
C ALA A 57 -18.20 -4.30 11.53
N GLU A 58 -18.51 -3.45 12.52
CA GLU A 58 -18.13 -2.03 12.50
C GLU A 58 -16.61 -1.85 12.53
N TYR A 59 -15.91 -2.59 13.39
CA TYR A 59 -14.45 -2.59 13.46
C TYR A 59 -13.80 -2.99 12.12
N LEU A 60 -14.30 -4.04 11.48
CA LEU A 60 -13.80 -4.52 10.19
C LEU A 60 -14.06 -3.49 9.09
N ALA A 61 -15.25 -2.88 9.04
CA ALA A 61 -15.58 -1.85 8.06
C ALA A 61 -14.65 -0.63 8.18
N LEU A 62 -14.44 -0.12 9.39
CA LEU A 62 -13.51 0.99 9.63
C LEU A 62 -12.08 0.65 9.22
N LYS A 63 -11.66 -0.59 9.43
CA LYS A 63 -10.31 -1.04 9.07
C LYS A 63 -10.15 -1.19 7.56
N ILE A 64 -11.17 -1.65 6.86
CA ILE A 64 -11.21 -1.66 5.39
C ILE A 64 -11.03 -0.23 4.86
N GLU A 65 -11.81 0.73 5.35
CA GLU A 65 -11.69 2.13 4.93
C GLU A 65 -10.28 2.71 5.14
N GLN A 66 -9.63 2.35 6.26
CA GLN A 66 -8.25 2.76 6.53
C GLN A 66 -7.27 2.18 5.51
N TYR A 67 -7.34 0.88 5.24
CA TYR A 67 -6.45 0.24 4.26
C TYR A 67 -6.75 0.69 2.82
N GLU A 68 -7.99 1.01 2.48
CA GLU A 68 -8.33 1.61 1.18
C GLU A 68 -7.68 2.99 1.03
N ALA A 69 -7.73 3.83 2.07
CA ALA A 69 -7.09 5.14 2.06
C ALA A 69 -5.55 5.04 1.97
N GLU A 70 -4.94 4.08 2.68
CA GLU A 70 -3.50 3.80 2.61
C GLU A 70 -3.10 3.31 1.22
N LEU A 71 -3.85 2.36 0.65
CA LEU A 71 -3.65 1.85 -0.70
C LEU A 71 -3.67 2.98 -1.73
N GLN A 72 -4.68 3.86 -1.68
CA GLN A 72 -4.78 4.99 -2.63
C GLN A 72 -3.59 5.95 -2.49
N ARG A 73 -3.14 6.23 -1.27
CA ARG A 73 -1.95 7.07 -1.03
C ARG A 73 -0.69 6.41 -1.61
N ASP A 74 -0.54 5.11 -1.43
CA ASP A 74 0.64 4.39 -1.86
C ASP A 74 0.67 4.18 -3.38
N ILE A 75 -0.49 3.96 -4.02
CA ILE A 75 -0.66 4.01 -5.48
C ILE A 75 -0.27 5.38 -6.04
N ALA A 76 -0.79 6.48 -5.45
CA ALA A 76 -0.48 7.83 -5.91
C ALA A 76 1.02 8.13 -5.79
N THR A 77 1.65 7.71 -4.68
CA THR A 77 3.08 7.90 -4.45
C THR A 77 3.94 7.07 -5.40
N TYR A 78 3.58 5.80 -5.61
CA TYR A 78 4.24 4.91 -6.57
C TYR A 78 4.17 5.46 -8.00
N THR A 79 2.98 5.89 -8.41
CA THR A 79 2.74 6.49 -9.74
C THR A 79 3.56 7.74 -9.92
N ARG A 80 3.60 8.63 -8.92
CA ARG A 80 4.47 9.81 -8.92
C ARG A 80 5.94 9.46 -9.11
N TYR A 81 6.46 8.42 -8.45
CA TYR A 81 7.84 7.98 -8.66
C TYR A 81 8.09 7.45 -10.07
N ARG A 82 7.14 6.73 -10.66
CA ARG A 82 7.25 6.22 -12.04
C ARG A 82 7.20 7.34 -13.07
N GLU A 83 6.36 8.36 -12.86
CA GLU A 83 6.20 9.47 -13.80
C GLU A 83 7.34 10.49 -13.72
N GLN A 84 7.78 10.83 -12.50
CA GLN A 84 8.73 11.92 -12.27
C GLN A 84 10.17 11.42 -12.04
N GLY A 85 10.36 10.12 -11.83
CA GLY A 85 11.66 9.52 -11.57
C GLY A 85 12.39 10.18 -10.40
N LEU A 86 13.64 10.60 -10.63
CA LEU A 86 14.49 11.22 -9.61
C LEU A 86 13.93 12.56 -9.09
N ALA A 87 13.10 13.26 -9.88
CA ALA A 87 12.53 14.55 -9.47
C ALA A 87 11.47 14.40 -8.35
N ALA A 88 10.93 13.20 -8.15
CA ALA A 88 10.02 12.93 -7.04
C ALA A 88 10.73 12.65 -5.71
N LEU A 89 12.06 12.44 -5.72
CA LEU A 89 12.83 12.16 -4.51
C LEU A 89 13.16 13.44 -3.74
N SER A 90 13.21 13.32 -2.41
CA SER A 90 13.74 14.38 -1.57
C SER A 90 15.27 14.38 -1.56
N ALA A 91 15.88 15.51 -1.17
CA ALA A 91 17.32 15.57 -0.95
C ALA A 91 17.79 14.58 0.14
N TYR A 92 16.92 14.24 1.09
CA TYR A 92 17.21 13.24 2.11
C TYR A 92 17.28 11.83 1.52
N ASP A 93 16.35 11.47 0.64
CA ASP A 93 16.35 10.16 -0.04
C ASP A 93 17.65 9.96 -0.84
N VAL A 94 18.08 11.01 -1.55
CA VAL A 94 19.27 11.00 -2.40
C VAL A 94 20.57 11.01 -1.59
N CYS A 95 20.72 11.92 -0.62
CA CYS A 95 22.00 12.11 0.05
C CYS A 95 22.17 11.20 1.29
N ILE A 96 21.09 10.91 2.01
CA ILE A 96 21.15 10.22 3.30
C ILE A 96 20.71 8.77 3.18
N SER A 97 19.43 8.52 2.84
CA SER A 97 18.88 7.16 2.84
C SER A 97 19.57 6.23 1.85
N SER A 98 20.01 6.75 0.71
CA SER A 98 20.71 5.97 -0.32
C SER A 98 22.22 6.18 -0.37
N GLY A 99 22.79 7.01 0.51
CA GLY A 99 24.23 7.27 0.54
C GLY A 99 24.79 7.87 -0.75
N ASN A 100 24.14 8.93 -1.28
CA ASN A 100 24.49 9.59 -2.55
C ASN A 100 24.28 8.73 -3.81
N ASN A 101 23.31 7.82 -3.79
CA ASN A 101 22.97 6.98 -4.94
C ASN A 101 21.53 7.23 -5.42
N PRO A 102 21.29 8.23 -6.31
CA PRO A 102 19.94 8.57 -6.74
C PRO A 102 19.17 7.42 -7.40
N LEU A 103 19.83 6.61 -8.23
CA LEU A 103 19.19 5.43 -8.86
C LEU A 103 18.84 4.35 -7.82
N GLY A 104 19.73 4.15 -6.84
CA GLY A 104 19.46 3.27 -5.70
C GLY A 104 18.28 3.75 -4.86
N ALA A 105 18.18 5.07 -4.64
CA ALA A 105 17.05 5.69 -3.94
C ALA A 105 15.73 5.44 -4.68
N LEU A 106 15.67 5.72 -5.99
CA LEU A 106 14.48 5.51 -6.80
C LEU A 106 14.05 4.04 -6.83
N ARG A 107 15.01 3.12 -7.01
CA ARG A 107 14.76 1.68 -6.98
C ARG A 107 14.16 1.25 -5.64
N THR A 108 14.69 1.78 -4.54
CA THR A 108 14.22 1.45 -3.18
C THR A 108 12.83 2.03 -2.94
N ALA A 109 12.58 3.28 -3.33
CA ALA A 109 11.28 3.92 -3.20
C ALA A 109 10.18 3.17 -3.98
N LEU A 110 10.47 2.79 -5.22
CA LEU A 110 9.56 1.99 -6.05
C LEU A 110 9.30 0.61 -5.45
N ARG A 111 10.34 -0.12 -5.03
CA ARG A 111 10.18 -1.44 -4.37
C ARG A 111 9.36 -1.35 -3.08
N LEU A 112 9.57 -0.31 -2.28
CA LEU A 112 8.87 -0.13 -1.03
C LEU A 112 7.37 0.07 -1.28
N LYS A 113 7.02 0.95 -2.23
CA LYS A 113 5.61 1.24 -2.54
C LYS A 113 4.92 0.09 -3.27
N ASP A 114 5.62 -0.61 -4.15
CA ASP A 114 5.14 -1.88 -4.73
C ASP A 114 4.79 -2.90 -3.63
N ALA A 115 5.70 -3.08 -2.65
CA ALA A 115 5.50 -3.99 -1.53
C ALA A 115 4.34 -3.57 -0.61
N HIS A 116 4.15 -2.27 -0.39
CA HIS A 116 3.03 -1.74 0.39
C HIS A 116 1.69 -1.92 -0.34
N ILE A 117 1.60 -1.54 -1.62
CA ILE A 117 0.40 -1.77 -2.45
C ILE A 117 -0.01 -3.24 -2.41
N SER A 118 0.95 -4.14 -2.64
CA SER A 118 0.69 -5.59 -2.60
C SER A 118 0.24 -6.06 -1.20
N TYR A 119 0.80 -5.46 -0.13
CA TYR A 119 0.39 -5.75 1.24
C TYR A 119 -1.04 -5.29 1.52
N ASP A 120 -1.36 -4.04 1.22
CA ASP A 120 -2.66 -3.44 1.50
C ASP A 120 -3.77 -4.18 0.74
N LEU A 121 -3.55 -4.49 -0.54
CA LEU A 121 -4.46 -5.34 -1.33
C LEU A 121 -4.69 -6.70 -0.66
N SER A 122 -3.63 -7.32 -0.11
CA SER A 122 -3.74 -8.62 0.56
C SER A 122 -4.51 -8.54 1.87
N ILE A 123 -4.34 -7.45 2.63
CA ILE A 123 -5.07 -7.22 3.88
C ILE A 123 -6.54 -6.92 3.60
N LEU A 124 -6.83 -6.12 2.58
CA LEU A 124 -8.20 -5.81 2.16
C LEU A 124 -8.97 -7.08 1.82
N VAL A 125 -8.38 -8.01 1.04
CA VAL A 125 -9.01 -9.30 0.76
C VAL A 125 -9.37 -10.06 2.04
N LYS A 126 -8.47 -10.13 3.04
CA LYS A 126 -8.78 -10.81 4.31
C LYS A 126 -9.90 -10.13 5.08
N LEU A 127 -9.82 -8.81 5.24
CA LEU A 127 -10.81 -8.05 6.00
C LEU A 127 -12.19 -8.11 5.34
N THR A 128 -12.26 -8.05 4.02
CA THR A 128 -13.52 -8.16 3.28
C THR A 128 -14.15 -9.54 3.45
N LEU A 129 -13.38 -10.62 3.31
CA LEU A 129 -13.87 -11.98 3.53
C LEU A 129 -14.37 -12.17 4.97
N GLU A 130 -13.62 -11.69 5.95
CA GLU A 130 -14.05 -11.77 7.36
C GLU A 130 -15.33 -10.96 7.58
N LEU A 131 -15.44 -9.75 7.03
CA LEU A 131 -16.66 -8.94 7.15
C LEU A 131 -17.87 -9.62 6.50
N GLU A 132 -17.69 -10.31 5.37
CA GLU A 132 -18.73 -11.11 4.72
C GLU A 132 -19.18 -12.27 5.61
N ASP A 133 -18.25 -12.98 6.25
CA ASP A 133 -18.57 -14.05 7.21
C ASP A 133 -19.37 -13.49 8.40
N VAL A 134 -18.94 -12.37 9.00
CA VAL A 134 -19.65 -11.74 10.14
C VAL A 134 -21.05 -11.27 9.73
N LYS A 135 -21.21 -10.71 8.54
CA LYS A 135 -22.53 -10.28 8.03
C LYS A 135 -23.46 -11.46 7.81
N THR A 136 -22.93 -12.59 7.35
CA THR A 136 -23.69 -13.84 7.20
C THR A 136 -24.16 -14.36 8.57
N GLU A 137 -23.26 -14.41 9.56
CA GLU A 137 -23.61 -14.79 10.95
C GLU A 137 -24.71 -13.90 11.53
N LEU A 138 -24.66 -12.58 11.30
CA LEU A 138 -25.66 -11.63 11.75
C LEU A 138 -27.02 -11.88 11.09
N ALA A 139 -27.04 -12.13 9.78
CA ALA A 139 -28.28 -12.39 9.04
C ALA A 139 -28.95 -13.71 9.46
N GLU A 140 -28.17 -14.75 9.76
CA GLU A 140 -28.69 -16.03 10.24
C GLU A 140 -29.23 -15.97 11.68
N ALA A 141 -28.75 -15.01 12.48
CA ALA A 141 -29.21 -14.80 13.85
C ALA A 141 -30.55 -14.05 13.93
N GLU A 142 -31.01 -13.40 12.85
CA GLU A 142 -32.33 -12.78 12.80
C GLU A 142 -33.42 -13.87 12.62
N PRO A 143 -34.43 -13.94 13.51
CA PRO A 143 -35.52 -14.89 13.34
C PRO A 143 -36.27 -14.58 12.04
N PRO A 144 -36.73 -15.59 11.28
CA PRO A 144 -37.48 -15.35 10.05
C PRO A 144 -38.68 -14.47 10.39
N GLN A 145 -38.79 -13.32 9.72
CA GLN A 145 -39.98 -12.50 9.79
C GLN A 145 -41.14 -13.34 9.25
N LEU A 146 -41.93 -13.92 10.16
CA LEU A 146 -43.23 -14.47 9.85
C LEU A 146 -44.06 -13.30 9.31
N ALA A 147 -44.15 -13.22 7.98
CA ALA A 147 -45.12 -12.37 7.32
C ALA A 147 -46.50 -12.85 7.78
N LEU A 148 -47.07 -12.15 8.75
CA LEU A 148 -48.46 -12.31 9.16
C LEU A 148 -49.32 -11.71 8.04
N PHE A 149 -49.72 -12.55 7.10
CA PHE A 149 -50.83 -12.29 6.17
C PHE A 149 -51.98 -13.24 6.50
#